data_AF-A0A937RHL8-F1
#
_entry.id   AF-A0A937RHL8-F1
#
_cell.length_a   1.000
_cell.length_b   1.000
_cell.length_c   1.000
_cell.angle_alpha   90.00
_cell.angle_beta   90.00
_cell.angle_gamma   90.00
#
_symmetry.space_group_name_H-M   'P 1'
#
loop_
_entity.id
_entity.type
_entity.pdbx_description
1 polymer ?
#
loop_
_entity_poly.entity_id
_entity_poly.type
_entity_poly.pdbx_seq_one_letter_code
_entity_poly.pdbx_strand_id
1 'polypeptide(L)'
;MKDVVGMRVGFVEAGDVLCRALGFFGRRYLVIAAFGALASAQRFLAVSEDERFAFAAGAGGEIFTAAVRLAFLGWLAHTLLGYTPVPWSQAGARLSRFAEARWPMLVASGVILVALTVVFKGIPDAAIAGLAEENRARARSWELAVKNVTIIPFVMTWLTMIVRVALDAGATLAAPEPTSAPRRPAG
;
A
#
# COMPACT_ATOMS: atom_id res chain seq x y z
N MET A 1 -8.07 -5.55 -29.89
CA MET A 1 -7.50 -6.86 -29.50
C MET A 1 -6.20 -6.73 -28.72
N LYS A 2 -5.27 -5.83 -29.10
CA LYS A 2 -4.05 -5.52 -28.33
C LYS A 2 -4.35 -5.04 -26.89
N ASP A 3 -5.39 -4.23 -26.69
CA ASP A 3 -5.72 -3.67 -25.37
C ASP A 3 -6.27 -4.71 -24.38
N VAL A 4 -6.99 -5.72 -24.89
CA VAL A 4 -7.52 -6.82 -24.06
C VAL A 4 -6.40 -7.73 -23.56
N VAL A 5 -5.40 -8.00 -24.41
CA VAL A 5 -4.21 -8.78 -24.02
C VAL A 5 -3.35 -7.98 -23.03
N GLY A 6 -3.12 -6.69 -23.30
CA GLY A 6 -2.39 -5.81 -22.39
C GLY A 6 -3.04 -5.71 -21.01
N MET A 7 -4.37 -5.63 -20.95
CA MET A 7 -5.11 -5.60 -19.69
C MET A 7 -4.99 -6.93 -18.92
N ARG A 8 -5.10 -8.08 -19.60
CA ARG A 8 -4.90 -9.40 -18.97
C ARG A 8 -3.51 -9.53 -18.35
N VAL A 9 -2.47 -9.12 -19.08
CA VAL A 9 -1.09 -9.08 -18.56
C VAL A 9 -1.00 -8.15 -17.34
N GLY A 10 -1.63 -6.98 -17.41
CA GLY A 10 -1.72 -6.05 -16.28
C GLY A 10 -2.33 -6.65 -15.01
N PHE A 11 -3.40 -7.46 -15.14
CA PHE A 11 -4.00 -8.17 -14.00
C PHE A 11 -3.09 -9.24 -13.41
N VAL A 12 -2.36 -9.98 -14.24
CA VAL A 12 -1.38 -10.98 -13.76
C VAL A 12 -0.26 -10.29 -12.99
N GLU A 13 0.29 -9.20 -13.54
CA GLU A 13 1.35 -8.43 -12.89
C GLU A 13 0.89 -7.79 -11.59
N ALA A 14 -0.32 -7.22 -11.57
CA ALA A 14 -0.92 -6.68 -10.35
C ALA A 14 -1.12 -7.79 -9.28
N GLY A 15 -1.56 -8.97 -9.71
CA GLY A 15 -1.70 -10.15 -8.86
C GLY A 15 -0.38 -10.61 -8.26
N ASP A 16 0.68 -10.69 -9.06
CA ASP A 16 2.02 -11.05 -8.60
C ASP A 16 2.54 -10.07 -7.55
N VAL A 17 2.37 -8.76 -7.77
CA VAL A 17 2.77 -7.73 -6.81
C VAL A 17 1.95 -7.83 -5.52
N LEU A 18 0.63 -8.09 -5.63
CA LEU A 18 -0.24 -8.31 -4.49
C LEU A 18 0.18 -9.55 -3.68
N CYS A 19 0.50 -10.67 -4.34
CA CYS A 19 0.98 -11.89 -3.68
C CYS A 19 2.34 -11.67 -2.98
N ARG A 20 3.26 -10.92 -3.59
CA ARG A 20 4.53 -10.54 -2.95
C ARG A 20 4.30 -9.67 -1.72
N ALA A 21 3.37 -8.71 -1.81
CA ALA A 21 2.98 -7.87 -0.69
C ALA A 21 2.36 -8.69 0.44
N LEU A 22 1.46 -9.64 0.14
CA LEU A 22 0.88 -10.57 1.11
C LEU A 22 1.94 -11.43 1.79
N GLY A 23 2.87 -12.01 1.02
CA GLY A 23 3.96 -12.81 1.58
C GLY A 23 4.90 -12.00 2.47
N PHE A 24 5.17 -10.74 2.13
CA PHE A 24 5.90 -9.82 3.00
C PHE A 24 5.12 -9.50 4.28
N PHE A 25 3.84 -9.16 4.12
CA PHE A 25 2.94 -8.77 5.20
C PHE A 25 2.80 -9.90 6.23
N GLY A 26 2.54 -11.13 5.78
CA GLY A 26 2.41 -12.30 6.66
C GLY A 26 3.70 -12.59 7.45
N ARG A 27 4.86 -12.57 6.78
CA ARG A 27 6.16 -12.84 7.44
C ARG A 27 6.54 -11.79 8.48
N ARG A 28 6.07 -10.55 8.32
CA ARG A 28 6.40 -9.43 9.23
C ARG A 28 5.17 -8.94 9.99
N TYR A 29 4.12 -9.75 10.07
CA TYR A 29 2.82 -9.31 10.58
C TYR A 29 2.92 -8.80 12.02
N LEU A 30 3.74 -9.39 12.88
CA LEU A 30 3.89 -8.93 14.27
C LEU A 30 4.36 -7.48 14.37
N VAL A 31 5.35 -7.09 13.57
CA VAL A 31 5.85 -5.70 13.55
C VAL A 31 4.78 -4.77 12.98
N ILE A 32 4.13 -5.19 11.89
CA ILE A 32 3.07 -4.40 11.24
C ILE A 32 1.86 -4.20 12.17
N ALA A 33 1.44 -5.27 12.85
CA ALA A 33 0.38 -5.27 13.82
C ALA A 33 0.72 -4.40 15.04
N ALA A 34 1.99 -4.29 15.43
CA ALA A 34 2.40 -3.38 16.50
C ALA A 34 2.13 -1.91 16.14
N PHE A 35 2.48 -1.47 14.93
CA PHE A 35 2.13 -0.13 14.44
C PHE A 35 0.61 0.06 14.37
N GLY A 36 -0.11 -0.94 13.84
CA GLY A 36 -1.57 -0.90 13.76
C GLY A 36 -2.24 -0.83 15.14
N ALA A 37 -1.71 -1.56 16.12
CA ALA A 37 -2.23 -1.61 17.48
C ALA A 37 -2.09 -0.25 18.18
N LEU A 38 -1.01 0.49 17.93
CA LEU A 38 -0.86 1.87 18.45
C LEU A 38 -1.96 2.79 17.92
N ALA A 39 -2.24 2.75 16.61
CA ALA A 39 -3.34 3.53 16.03
C ALA A 39 -4.72 3.10 16.56
N SER A 40 -4.93 1.79 16.75
CA SER A 40 -6.15 1.27 17.39
C SER A 40 -6.29 1.71 18.85
N ALA A 41 -5.22 1.69 19.63
CA ALA A 41 -5.22 2.12 21.03
C ALA A 41 -5.61 3.59 21.15
N GLN A 42 -5.07 4.47 20.29
CA GLN A 42 -5.51 5.87 20.22
C GLN A 42 -7.02 5.97 19.93
N ARG A 43 -7.54 5.15 19.03
CA ARG A 43 -8.98 5.18 18.69
C ARG A 43 -9.87 4.71 19.85
N PHE A 44 -9.43 3.74 20.64
CA PHE A 44 -10.14 3.33 21.85
C PHE A 44 -10.10 4.42 22.93
N LEU A 45 -8.96 5.10 23.13
CA LEU A 45 -8.86 6.24 24.04
C LEU A 45 -9.75 7.41 23.61
N ALA A 46 -9.85 7.67 22.31
CA ALA A 46 -10.71 8.71 21.75
C ALA A 46 -12.21 8.48 21.99
N VAL A 47 -12.63 7.22 22.16
CA VAL A 47 -14.03 6.84 22.41
C VAL A 47 -14.30 6.63 23.90
N SER A 48 -13.26 6.64 24.74
CA SER A 48 -13.45 6.58 26.19
C SER A 48 -14.11 7.87 26.69
N GLU A 49 -15.12 7.75 27.54
CA GLU A 49 -15.83 8.87 28.16
C GLU A 49 -15.01 9.56 29.28
N ASP A 50 -13.72 9.24 29.38
CA ASP A 50 -12.82 9.75 30.41
C ASP A 50 -12.19 11.07 29.93
N GLU A 51 -12.50 12.16 30.66
CA GLU A 51 -12.03 13.52 30.34
C GLU A 51 -10.49 13.63 30.23
N ARG A 52 -9.74 12.75 30.89
CA ARG A 52 -8.27 12.69 30.79
C ARG A 52 -7.78 12.40 29.37
N PHE A 53 -8.62 11.80 28.53
CA PHE A 53 -8.31 11.44 27.15
C PHE A 53 -9.06 12.28 26.11
N ALA A 54 -9.70 13.38 26.52
CA ALA A 54 -10.41 14.27 25.59
C ALA A 54 -9.51 14.77 24.43
N PHE A 55 -8.20 14.92 24.67
CA PHE A 55 -7.22 15.27 23.63
C PHE A 55 -7.08 14.21 22.52
N ALA A 56 -7.36 12.94 22.84
CA ALA A 56 -7.27 11.82 21.89
C ALA A 56 -8.45 11.79 20.92
N ALA A 57 -9.58 12.41 21.27
CA ALA A 57 -10.73 12.58 20.37
C ALA A 57 -10.58 13.76 19.40
N GLY A 58 -9.68 14.70 19.70
CA GLY A 58 -9.39 15.88 18.87
C GLY A 58 -8.10 15.77 18.06
N ALA A 59 -7.53 16.94 17.71
CA ALA A 59 -6.33 17.05 16.86
C ALA A 59 -5.12 16.24 17.38
N GLY A 60 -4.99 16.07 18.70
CA GLY A 60 -3.90 15.28 19.29
C GLY A 60 -3.93 13.80 18.86
N GLY A 61 -5.12 13.20 18.81
CA GLY A 61 -5.30 11.83 18.34
C GLY A 61 -5.03 11.66 16.84
N GLU A 62 -5.43 12.64 16.04
CA GLU A 62 -5.17 12.66 14.60
C GLU A 62 -3.67 12.77 14.30
N ILE A 63 -2.97 13.68 14.98
CA ILE A 63 -1.52 13.85 14.85
C ILE A 63 -0.79 12.57 15.26
N PHE A 64 -1.20 11.93 16.36
CA PHE A 64 -0.60 10.67 16.78
C PHE A 64 -0.79 9.56 15.74
N THR A 65 -2.02 9.37 15.24
CA THR A 65 -2.29 8.36 14.21
C THR A 65 -1.51 8.66 12.92
N ALA A 66 -1.40 9.93 12.52
CA ALA A 66 -0.57 10.33 11.38
C ALA A 66 0.91 10.01 11.63
N ALA A 67 1.45 10.33 12.80
CA ALA A 67 2.84 10.06 13.16
C ALA A 67 3.15 8.55 13.15
N VAL A 68 2.27 7.71 13.71
CA VAL A 68 2.41 6.25 13.68
C VAL A 68 2.41 5.73 12.24
N ARG A 69 1.54 6.25 11.38
CA ARG A 69 1.50 5.88 9.95
C ARG A 69 2.76 6.32 9.21
N LEU A 70 3.27 7.51 9.47
CA LEU A 70 4.52 8.00 8.87
C LEU A 70 5.72 7.18 9.34
N ALA A 71 5.77 6.82 10.63
CA ALA A 71 6.79 5.92 11.16
C ALA A 71 6.72 4.54 10.50
N PHE A 72 5.51 4.00 10.31
CA PHE A 72 5.30 2.74 9.59
C PHE A 72 5.74 2.84 8.12
N LEU A 73 5.41 3.92 7.41
CA LEU A 73 5.92 4.17 6.05
C LEU A 73 7.44 4.28 6.01
N GLY A 74 8.05 4.95 6.98
CA GLY A 74 9.50 5.05 7.11
C GLY A 74 10.14 3.68 7.29
N TRP A 75 9.56 2.84 8.14
CA TRP A 75 9.99 1.45 8.32
C TRP A 75 9.83 0.60 7.06
N LEU A 76 8.69 0.74 6.35
CA LEU A 76 8.47 0.07 5.07
C LEU A 76 9.47 0.53 4.02
N ALA A 77 9.71 1.84 3.89
CA ALA A 77 10.68 2.41 2.96
C ALA A 77 12.10 1.91 3.27
N HIS A 78 12.50 1.90 4.54
CA HIS A 78 13.79 1.34 4.94
C HIS A 78 13.90 -0.16 4.59
N THR A 79 12.88 -0.95 4.92
CA THR A 79 12.90 -2.41 4.76
C THR A 79 12.75 -2.87 3.31
N LEU A 80 11.93 -2.17 2.52
CA LEU A 80 11.61 -2.51 1.13
C LEU A 80 12.42 -1.72 0.11
N LEU A 81 12.94 -0.54 0.43
CA LEU A 81 13.65 0.32 -0.53
C LEU A 81 15.09 0.62 -0.10
N GLY A 82 15.48 0.35 1.15
CA GLY A 82 16.81 0.69 1.68
C GLY A 82 17.99 0.00 0.99
N TYR A 83 17.74 -1.13 0.32
CA TYR A 83 18.75 -1.86 -0.48
C TYR A 83 18.63 -1.62 -1.98
N THR A 84 17.80 -0.67 -2.40
CA THR A 84 17.66 -0.36 -3.82
C THR A 84 18.91 0.41 -4.28
N PRO A 85 19.66 -0.06 -5.30
CA PRO A 85 20.92 0.56 -5.75
C PRO A 85 20.70 1.88 -6.51
N VAL A 86 19.51 2.47 -6.40
CA VAL A 86 19.05 3.57 -7.24
C VAL A 86 19.16 4.88 -6.47
N PRO A 87 19.90 5.88 -7.00
CA PRO A 87 19.92 7.20 -6.40
C PRO A 87 18.51 7.81 -6.37
N TRP A 88 18.13 8.41 -5.23
CA TRP A 88 16.82 9.06 -5.06
C TRP A 88 16.54 10.14 -6.12
N SER A 89 17.57 10.81 -6.63
CA SER A 89 17.45 11.78 -7.72
C SER A 89 16.90 11.18 -9.03
N GLN A 90 17.03 9.86 -9.24
CA GLN A 90 16.51 9.15 -10.41
C GLN A 90 15.16 8.48 -10.18
N ALA A 91 14.66 8.46 -8.93
CA ALA A 91 13.44 7.74 -8.57
C ALA A 91 12.23 8.25 -9.37
N GLY A 92 12.08 9.58 -9.51
CA GLY A 92 10.97 10.18 -10.26
C GLY A 92 10.96 9.79 -11.73
N ALA A 93 12.11 9.88 -12.42
CA ALA A 93 12.23 9.52 -13.83
C ALA A 93 11.93 8.02 -14.07
N ARG A 94 12.35 7.15 -13.14
CA ARG A 94 12.06 5.71 -13.22
C ARG A 94 10.59 5.40 -12.98
N LEU A 95 9.97 6.09 -12.03
CA LEU A 95 8.55 5.92 -11.74
C LEU A 95 7.68 6.38 -12.93
N SER A 96 8.04 7.49 -13.59
CA SER A 96 7.34 7.97 -14.80
C SER A 96 7.41 6.94 -15.93
N ARG A 97 8.61 6.47 -16.25
CA ARG A 97 8.80 5.45 -17.30
C ARG A 97 8.07 4.15 -16.97
N PHE A 98 8.07 3.75 -15.70
CA PHE A 98 7.30 2.59 -15.27
C PHE A 98 5.80 2.82 -15.48
N ALA A 99 5.28 3.98 -15.10
CA ALA A 99 3.86 4.28 -15.27
C ALA A 99 3.44 4.27 -16.74
N GLU A 100 4.28 4.80 -17.64
CA GLU A 100 4.05 4.76 -19.09
C GLU A 100 4.09 3.32 -19.64
N ALA A 101 5.11 2.55 -19.26
CA ALA A 101 5.31 1.19 -19.78
C ALA A 101 4.36 0.14 -19.17
N ARG A 102 3.90 0.35 -17.93
CA ARG A 102 3.12 -0.60 -17.13
C ARG A 102 1.77 -0.03 -16.68
N TRP A 103 1.22 0.93 -17.43
CA TRP A 103 -0.08 1.51 -17.14
C TRP A 103 -1.21 0.47 -16.95
N PRO A 104 -1.27 -0.67 -17.68
CA PRO A 104 -2.32 -1.66 -17.46
C PRO A 104 -2.24 -2.31 -16.08
N MET A 105 -1.02 -2.53 -15.55
CA MET A 105 -0.81 -3.05 -14.19
C MET A 105 -1.29 -2.06 -13.13
N LEU A 106 -1.03 -0.77 -13.33
CA LEU A 106 -1.49 0.29 -12.41
C LEU A 106 -3.02 0.40 -12.41
N VAL A 107 -3.64 0.34 -13.58
CA VAL A 107 -5.10 0.31 -13.71
C VAL A 107 -5.68 -0.94 -13.04
N ALA A 108 -5.13 -2.12 -13.32
CA ALA A 108 -5.56 -3.36 -12.67
C ALA A 108 -5.41 -3.31 -11.14
N SER A 109 -4.31 -2.74 -10.64
CA SER A 109 -4.10 -2.52 -9.21
C SER A 109 -5.14 -1.55 -8.63
N GLY A 110 -5.49 -0.49 -9.35
CA GLY A 110 -6.58 0.42 -8.99
C GLY A 110 -7.95 -0.29 -8.94
N VAL A 111 -8.25 -1.14 -9.93
CA VAL A 111 -9.48 -1.94 -9.95
C VAL A 111 -9.53 -2.91 -8.76
N ILE A 112 -8.43 -3.59 -8.46
CA ILE A 112 -8.33 -4.46 -7.28
C ILE A 112 -8.55 -3.64 -5.99
N LEU A 113 -7.95 -2.45 -5.89
CA LEU A 113 -8.14 -1.57 -4.73
C LEU A 113 -9.60 -1.14 -4.56
N VAL A 114 -10.29 -0.79 -5.66
CA VAL A 114 -11.73 -0.47 -5.63
C VAL A 114 -12.54 -1.68 -5.18
N ALA A 115 -12.27 -2.86 -5.71
CA ALA A 115 -12.95 -4.10 -5.31
C ALA A 115 -12.74 -4.41 -3.82
N LEU A 116 -11.50 -4.31 -3.33
CA LEU A 116 -11.17 -4.48 -1.91
C LEU A 116 -11.87 -3.43 -1.05
N THR A 117 -11.99 -2.19 -1.53
CA THR A 117 -12.72 -1.13 -0.81
C THR A 117 -14.21 -1.47 -0.69
N VAL A 118 -14.83 -1.98 -1.75
CA VAL A 118 -16.23 -2.43 -1.68
C VAL A 118 -16.37 -3.56 -0.65
N VAL A 119 -15.48 -4.56 -0.68
CA VAL A 119 -15.55 -5.73 0.21
C VAL A 119 -15.28 -5.36 1.67
N PHE A 120 -14.24 -4.58 1.94
CA PHE A 120 -13.76 -4.30 3.29
C PHE A 120 -14.31 -3.00 3.90
N LYS A 121 -15.00 -2.19 3.13
CA LYS A 121 -15.67 -0.97 3.62
C LYS A 121 -17.13 -0.92 3.23
N GLY A 122 -17.46 -1.06 1.94
CA GLY A 122 -18.85 -0.94 1.48
C GLY A 122 -19.79 -1.97 2.13
N ILE A 123 -19.41 -3.25 2.11
CA ILE A 123 -20.22 -4.33 2.70
C ILE A 123 -20.34 -4.18 4.23
N PRO A 124 -19.26 -3.99 5.01
CA PRO A 124 -19.35 -3.72 6.44
C PRO A 124 -20.20 -2.49 6.79
N ASP A 125 -20.01 -1.37 6.09
CA ASP A 125 -20.78 -0.13 6.33
C ASP A 125 -22.28 -0.39 6.13
N ALA A 126 -22.65 -1.11 5.07
CA ALA A 126 -24.04 -1.48 4.79
C ALA A 126 -24.61 -2.44 5.85
N ALA A 127 -23.82 -3.42 6.31
CA ALA A 127 -24.22 -4.35 7.35
C ALA A 127 -24.43 -3.63 8.70
N ILE A 128 -23.54 -2.71 9.06
CA ILE A 128 -23.62 -1.92 10.30
C ILE A 128 -24.81 -0.97 10.26
N ALA A 129 -25.15 -0.40 9.10
CA ALA A 129 -26.33 0.46 8.96
C ALA A 129 -27.64 -0.26 9.31
N GLY A 130 -27.69 -1.59 9.11
CA GLY A 130 -28.83 -2.44 9.50
C GLY A 130 -28.95 -2.72 11.00
N LEU A 131 -27.95 -2.37 11.83
CA LEU A 131 -27.99 -2.61 13.28
C LEU A 131 -28.79 -1.54 14.02
N ALA A 132 -29.30 -1.90 15.21
CA ALA A 132 -29.87 -0.94 16.16
C ALA A 132 -28.82 0.12 16.57
N GLU A 133 -29.26 1.35 16.84
CA GLU A 133 -28.39 2.51 17.09
C GLU A 133 -27.33 2.25 18.18
N GLU A 134 -27.76 1.62 19.27
CA GLU A 134 -26.93 1.22 20.41
C GLU A 134 -25.75 0.29 20.03
N ASN A 135 -25.92 -0.52 18.97
CA ASN A 135 -24.91 -1.47 18.50
C ASN A 135 -24.01 -0.89 17.40
N ARG A 136 -24.43 0.19 16.72
CA ARG A 136 -23.66 0.81 15.63
C ARG A 136 -22.33 1.37 16.10
N ALA A 137 -22.31 2.06 17.23
CA ALA A 137 -21.09 2.65 17.78
C ALA A 137 -20.02 1.58 18.08
N ARG A 138 -20.43 0.49 18.75
CA ARG A 138 -19.55 -0.64 19.08
C ARG A 138 -19.04 -1.35 17.83
N ALA A 139 -19.91 -1.60 16.85
CA ALA A 139 -19.55 -2.25 15.59
C ALA A 139 -18.53 -1.42 14.79
N ARG A 140 -18.73 -0.09 14.68
CA ARG A 140 -17.79 0.82 13.99
C ARG A 140 -16.43 0.87 14.68
N SER A 141 -16.39 0.86 16.01
CA SER A 141 -15.12 0.85 16.77
C SER A 141 -14.33 -0.43 16.52
N TRP A 142 -14.98 -1.59 16.49
CA TRP A 142 -14.34 -2.85 16.16
C TRP A 142 -13.88 -2.92 14.71
N GLU A 143 -14.71 -2.47 13.78
CA GLU A 143 -14.37 -2.39 12.37
C GLU A 143 -13.10 -1.55 12.14
N LEU A 144 -13.03 -0.38 12.76
CA LEU A 144 -11.86 0.50 12.72
C LEU A 144 -10.62 -0.17 13.34
N ALA A 145 -10.79 -0.84 14.48
CA ALA A 145 -9.68 -1.54 15.14
C ALA A 145 -9.10 -2.65 14.25
N VAL A 146 -9.96 -3.44 13.60
CA VAL A 146 -9.54 -4.48 12.64
C VAL A 146 -8.84 -3.86 11.44
N LYS A 147 -9.40 -2.79 10.85
CA LYS A 147 -8.79 -2.09 9.71
C LYS A 147 -7.41 -1.53 10.01
N ASN A 148 -7.21 -0.99 11.21
CA ASN A 148 -5.95 -0.41 11.65
C ASN A 148 -4.84 -1.45 11.80
N VAL A 149 -5.15 -2.71 12.11
CA VAL A 149 -4.14 -3.80 12.24
C VAL A 149 -4.00 -4.67 10.99
N THR A 150 -4.98 -4.63 10.08
CA THR A 150 -4.99 -5.48 8.87
C THR A 150 -4.93 -4.67 7.59
N ILE A 151 -6.05 -4.05 7.20
CA ILE A 151 -6.28 -3.50 5.86
C ILE A 151 -5.40 -2.28 5.59
N ILE A 152 -5.35 -1.31 6.51
CA ILE A 152 -4.59 -0.08 6.30
C ILE A 152 -3.09 -0.39 6.18
N PRO A 153 -2.47 -1.13 7.12
CA PRO A 153 -1.07 -1.47 7.00
C PRO A 153 -0.77 -2.35 5.78
N PHE A 154 -1.72 -3.21 5.39
CA PHE A 154 -1.58 -4.02 4.18
C PHE A 154 -1.56 -3.17 2.91
N VAL A 155 -2.48 -2.21 2.76
CA VAL A 155 -2.50 -1.30 1.60
C VAL A 155 -1.21 -0.50 1.53
N MET A 156 -0.72 0.02 2.66
CA MET A 156 0.56 0.75 2.70
C MET A 156 1.73 -0.16 2.29
N THR A 157 1.73 -1.42 2.71
CA THR A 157 2.72 -2.43 2.30
C THR A 157 2.65 -2.70 0.80
N TRP A 158 1.44 -2.88 0.26
CA TRP A 158 1.22 -3.18 -1.14
C TRP A 158 1.63 -2.03 -2.06
N LEU A 159 1.24 -0.80 -1.73
CA LEU A 159 1.69 0.40 -2.45
C LEU A 159 3.22 0.56 -2.40
N THR A 160 3.84 0.32 -1.24
CA THR A 160 5.31 0.34 -1.15
C THR A 160 5.96 -0.73 -2.02
N MET A 161 5.35 -1.92 -2.13
CA MET A 161 5.81 -2.99 -3.01
C MET A 161 5.70 -2.61 -4.50
N ILE A 162 4.61 -1.94 -4.90
CA ILE A 162 4.47 -1.39 -6.26
C ILE A 162 5.61 -0.40 -6.55
N VAL A 163 5.92 0.51 -5.61
CA VAL A 163 7.05 1.44 -5.75
C VAL A 163 8.38 0.70 -5.89
N ARG A 164 8.62 -0.32 -5.06
CA ARG A 164 9.84 -1.15 -5.17
C ARG A 164 9.97 -1.75 -6.57
N VAL A 165 8.90 -2.39 -7.06
CA VAL A 165 8.88 -2.99 -8.40
C VAL A 165 9.09 -1.95 -9.49
N ALA A 166 8.53 -0.75 -9.35
CA ALA A 166 8.72 0.33 -10.30
C ALA A 166 10.18 0.82 -10.36
N LEU A 167 10.84 0.95 -9.21
CA LEU A 167 12.24 1.36 -9.14
C LEU A 167 13.19 0.30 -9.72
N ASP A 168 12.89 -0.98 -9.48
CA ASP A 168 13.65 -2.11 -10.00
C ASP A 168 13.46 -2.24 -11.53
N ALA A 169 12.22 -2.22 -12.03
CA ALA A 169 11.93 -2.35 -13.47
C ALA A 169 12.37 -1.11 -14.28
N GLY A 170 12.23 0.08 -13.71
CA GLY A 170 12.71 1.33 -14.31
C GLY A 170 14.25 1.40 -14.43
N ALA A 171 14.99 0.53 -13.71
CA ALA A 171 16.42 0.32 -13.90
C ALA A 171 16.71 -0.38 -15.22
N THR A 172 16.00 -1.49 -15.47
CA THR A 172 16.18 -2.33 -16.65
C THR A 172 15.81 -1.60 -17.93
N LEU A 173 14.75 -0.79 -17.90
CA LEU A 173 14.32 0.04 -19.03
C LEU A 173 15.24 1.23 -19.34
N ALA A 174 16.17 1.56 -18.43
CA ALA A 174 17.10 2.68 -18.59
C ALA A 174 18.49 2.26 -19.07
N ALA A 175 18.78 0.95 -19.11
CA ALA A 175 20.04 0.46 -19.65
C ALA A 175 20.06 0.71 -21.17
N PRO A 176 21.05 1.45 -21.71
CA PRO A 176 21.25 1.52 -23.15
C PRO A 176 21.47 0.09 -23.68
N GLU A 177 20.85 -0.25 -24.80
CA GLU A 177 21.26 -1.45 -25.56
C GLU A 177 22.78 -1.38 -25.74
N PRO A 178 23.54 -2.46 -25.47
CA PRO A 178 24.94 -2.48 -25.82
C PRO A 178 25.02 -2.29 -27.33
N THR A 179 25.43 -1.09 -27.76
CA THR A 179 25.71 -0.75 -29.14
C THR A 179 26.49 -1.90 -29.74
N SER A 180 25.84 -2.68 -30.59
CA SER A 180 26.49 -3.71 -31.37
C SER A 180 27.58 -3.00 -32.16
N ALA A 181 28.82 -3.14 -31.70
CA ALA A 181 29.97 -2.51 -32.30
C ALA A 181 29.98 -2.82 -33.81
N PRO A 182 30.42 -1.89 -34.67
CA PRO A 182 30.46 -2.14 -36.10
C PRO A 182 31.33 -3.37 -36.34
N ARG A 183 30.76 -4.42 -36.95
CA ARG A 183 31.58 -5.52 -37.48
C ARG A 183 32.59 -4.89 -38.43
N ARG A 184 33.87 -4.93 -38.06
CA ARG A 184 34.95 -4.58 -38.99
C ARG A 184 34.75 -5.42 -40.26
N PRO A 185 34.78 -4.82 -41.47
CA PRO A 185 34.84 -5.63 -42.68
C PRO A 185 36.12 -6.46 -42.62
N ALA A 186 35.98 -7.77 -42.86
CA ALA A 186 37.12 -8.63 -43.12
C ALA A 186 37.78 -8.12 -44.42
N GLY A 187 39.07 -7.81 -44.33
CA GLY A 187 39.92 -7.52 -45.48
C GLY A 187 40.19 -8.77 -46.31
#